data_AF-A0A961ZUF5-F1
#
_entry.id   AF-A0A961ZUF5-F1
#
_cell.length_a   1.000
_cell.length_b   1.000
_cell.length_c   1.000
_cell.angle_alpha   90.00
_cell.angle_beta   90.00
_cell.angle_gamma   90.00
#
_symmetry.space_group_name_H-M   'P 1'
#
loop_
_entity.id
_entity.type
_entity.pdbx_description
1 polymer ?
#
loop_
_entity_poly.entity_id
_entity_poly.type
_entity_poly.pdbx_seq_one_letter_code
_entity_poly.pdbx_strand_id
1 'polypeptide(L)'
;MDLDTKGLDRRELGRIAMRYGWTSTLFALAGMTGTVTATKLAKAADETAAKRKPAKFTWKFGASGFNESNLKIQKSGQLFFAKDIEERTDGEIRIEFIGSNQICGQLDCVQKTQQGIVQVYSASTQNSAGNAPYYNVLDFAYMFPTRASQYHFFYSPKSMKVFREPLEQRHKIKFLFTHCELRGLMLGKKWADKPTVTKIEDLAGTKNRVTGTQLGRIAMQLLNLNPVPIAWEETLDGLRQGLIDGAETWMGAAAYANMAPVLSQAVNLQFFCGTEHTAMSASVFDSIPGNLQDAVMESAYTAQVHVQGCQEAALSNIVGATSPSLPGTMFDKFGVRVANFSPEELKKTEQMCSPEFQPKPWEQWRERLNGWAGGQDVYKVIYDIAREIPADTNAVNVDPRRWWKSA
;
A
#
# COMPACT_ATOMS: atom_id res chain seq x y z
N MET A 1 3.58 -12.93 18.57
CA MET A 1 2.83 -14.00 19.25
C MET A 1 2.77 -15.17 18.28
N ASP A 2 3.70 -16.11 18.42
CA ASP A 2 3.83 -17.23 17.51
C ASP A 2 2.76 -18.29 17.82
N LEU A 3 1.77 -18.42 16.94
CA LEU A 3 0.90 -19.59 16.91
C LEU A 3 1.74 -20.76 16.37
N ASP A 4 2.18 -21.66 17.25
CA ASP A 4 2.82 -22.91 16.84
C ASP A 4 1.77 -23.85 16.23
N THR A 5 1.58 -23.70 14.92
CA THR A 5 0.62 -24.46 14.08
C THR A 5 1.14 -25.83 13.65
N LYS A 6 2.23 -26.33 14.26
CA LYS A 6 2.86 -27.63 13.93
C LYS A 6 1.93 -28.85 13.92
N GLY A 7 0.70 -28.74 14.43
CA GLY A 7 -0.31 -29.81 14.42
C GLY A 7 -1.48 -29.65 13.44
N LEU A 8 -1.49 -28.65 12.54
CA LEU A 8 -2.66 -28.35 11.70
C LEU A 8 -2.29 -28.24 10.21
N ASP A 9 -2.71 -29.22 9.41
CA ASP A 9 -2.50 -29.22 7.95
C ASP A 9 -3.37 -28.14 7.28
N ARG A 10 -2.86 -27.48 6.24
CA ARG A 10 -3.60 -26.50 5.41
C ARG A 10 -4.90 -27.09 4.87
N ARG A 11 -4.92 -28.39 4.56
CA ARG A 11 -6.14 -29.09 4.11
C ARG A 11 -7.18 -29.26 5.21
N GLU A 12 -6.74 -29.42 6.46
CA GLU A 12 -7.65 -29.50 7.61
C GLU A 12 -8.20 -28.12 7.96
N LEU A 13 -7.35 -27.10 7.97
CA LEU A 13 -7.77 -25.71 8.11
C LEU A 13 -8.82 -25.33 7.05
N GLY A 14 -8.57 -25.67 5.79
CA GLY A 14 -9.50 -25.44 4.69
C GLY A 14 -10.82 -26.20 4.85
N ARG A 15 -10.81 -27.45 5.36
CA ARG A 15 -12.05 -28.20 5.66
C ARG A 15 -12.85 -27.58 6.79
N ILE A 16 -12.20 -27.17 7.87
CA ILE A 16 -12.85 -26.49 9.00
C ILE A 16 -13.42 -25.14 8.54
N ALA A 17 -12.65 -24.39 7.76
CA ALA A 17 -13.09 -23.14 7.16
C ALA A 17 -14.26 -23.29 6.18
N MET A 18 -14.29 -24.33 5.35
CA MET A 18 -15.44 -24.62 4.50
C MET A 18 -16.70 -24.95 5.32
N ARG A 19 -16.55 -25.63 6.47
CA ARG A 19 -17.66 -26.06 7.31
C ARG A 19 -18.22 -24.96 8.22
N TYR A 20 -17.34 -24.18 8.86
CA TYR A 20 -17.71 -23.21 9.89
C TYR A 20 -17.49 -21.75 9.46
N GLY A 21 -16.99 -21.55 8.23
CA GLY A 21 -16.56 -20.26 7.70
C GLY A 21 -15.07 -19.99 7.97
N TRP A 22 -14.37 -19.43 6.98
CA TRP A 22 -12.96 -19.03 7.10
C TRP A 22 -12.73 -18.15 8.31
N THR A 23 -13.64 -17.22 8.56
CA THR A 23 -13.50 -16.25 9.63
C THR A 23 -13.72 -16.84 11.02
N SER A 24 -14.73 -17.70 11.21
CA SER A 24 -14.91 -18.41 12.49
C SER A 24 -13.71 -19.30 12.80
N THR A 25 -13.12 -19.87 11.74
CA THR A 25 -11.91 -20.70 11.82
C THR A 25 -10.68 -19.87 12.17
N LEU A 26 -10.52 -18.68 11.58
CA LEU A 26 -9.43 -17.76 11.87
C LEU A 26 -9.55 -17.13 13.27
N PHE A 27 -10.75 -16.80 13.73
CA PHE A 27 -10.99 -16.29 15.09
C PHE A 27 -10.74 -17.36 16.14
N ALA A 28 -11.26 -18.57 15.91
CA ALA A 28 -10.97 -19.72 16.74
C ALA A 28 -9.46 -19.96 16.82
N LEU A 29 -8.76 -19.91 15.69
CA LEU A 29 -7.30 -20.06 15.66
C LEU A 29 -6.57 -18.94 16.43
N ALA A 30 -7.03 -17.70 16.32
CA ALA A 30 -6.42 -16.55 16.99
C ALA A 30 -6.65 -16.50 18.51
N GLY A 31 -7.79 -17.04 18.98
CA GLY A 31 -8.13 -17.13 20.41
C GLY A 31 -7.55 -18.36 21.12
N MET A 32 -6.92 -19.27 20.37
CA MET A 32 -6.33 -20.49 20.92
C MET A 32 -4.92 -20.23 21.46
N THR A 33 -4.67 -20.72 22.67
CA THR A 33 -3.35 -20.76 23.29
C THR A 33 -2.85 -22.21 23.40
N GLY A 34 -1.57 -22.45 23.17
CA GLY A 34 -0.96 -23.78 23.22
C GLY A 34 -1.16 -24.60 21.92
N THR A 35 -0.94 -25.92 21.98
CA THR A 35 -1.00 -26.79 20.79
C THR A 35 -2.40 -26.81 20.17
N VAL A 36 -2.48 -26.36 18.92
CA VAL A 36 -3.71 -26.35 18.13
C VAL A 36 -3.85 -27.67 17.37
N THR A 37 -4.94 -28.42 17.62
CA THR A 37 -5.30 -29.63 16.86
C THR A 37 -6.56 -29.36 16.03
N ALA A 38 -6.74 -30.08 14.92
CA ALA A 38 -7.91 -29.94 14.04
C ALA A 38 -9.25 -30.06 14.81
N THR A 39 -9.36 -31.00 15.75
CA THR A 39 -10.58 -31.19 16.56
C THR A 39 -10.85 -30.01 17.49
N LYS A 40 -9.82 -29.47 18.16
CA LYS A 40 -9.97 -28.30 19.04
C LYS A 40 -10.34 -27.06 18.23
N LEU A 41 -9.70 -26.88 17.07
CA LEU A 41 -10.01 -25.79 16.16
C LEU A 41 -11.43 -25.91 15.62
N ALA A 42 -11.88 -27.10 15.21
CA ALA A 42 -13.24 -27.32 14.73
C ALA A 42 -14.30 -27.00 15.78
N LYS A 43 -14.09 -27.42 17.03
CA LYS A 43 -15.00 -27.10 18.14
C LYS A 43 -15.05 -25.60 18.44
N ALA A 44 -13.90 -24.95 18.54
CA ALA A 44 -13.83 -23.51 18.76
C ALA A 44 -14.41 -22.72 17.57
N ALA A 45 -14.22 -23.19 16.34
CA ALA A 45 -14.80 -22.60 15.14
C ALA A 45 -16.33 -22.78 15.10
N ASP A 46 -16.86 -23.91 15.55
CA ASP A 46 -18.29 -24.17 15.69
C ASP A 46 -18.94 -23.27 16.75
N GLU A 47 -18.34 -23.17 17.94
CA GLU A 47 -18.80 -22.28 19.01
C GLU A 47 -18.75 -20.80 18.58
N THR A 48 -17.73 -20.43 17.81
CA THR A 48 -17.61 -19.09 17.22
C THR A 48 -18.68 -18.89 16.15
N ALA A 49 -18.87 -19.86 15.25
CA ALA A 49 -19.87 -19.81 14.18
C ALA A 49 -21.29 -19.69 14.74
N ALA A 50 -21.60 -20.40 15.82
CA ALA A 50 -22.90 -20.38 16.49
C ALA A 50 -23.24 -19.02 17.14
N LYS A 51 -22.22 -18.24 17.51
CA LYS A 51 -22.40 -16.88 18.08
C LYS A 51 -22.58 -15.79 17.02
N ARG A 52 -22.31 -16.10 15.75
CA ARG A 52 -22.38 -15.12 14.66
C ARG A 52 -23.81 -14.93 14.19
N LYS A 53 -24.13 -13.70 13.82
CA LYS A 53 -25.38 -13.41 13.11
C LYS A 53 -25.31 -13.96 11.68
N PRO A 54 -26.45 -14.26 11.06
CA PRO A 54 -26.52 -14.50 9.62
C PRO A 54 -25.88 -13.34 8.86
N ALA A 55 -25.13 -13.65 7.79
CA ALA A 55 -24.57 -12.62 6.93
C ALA A 55 -25.70 -11.79 6.33
N LYS A 56 -25.66 -10.47 6.52
CA LYS A 56 -26.49 -9.54 5.75
C LYS A 56 -25.78 -9.13 4.46
N PHE A 57 -24.45 -9.05 4.51
CA PHE A 57 -23.61 -8.68 3.40
C PHE A 57 -22.42 -9.64 3.30
N THR A 58 -22.17 -10.12 2.08
CA THR A 58 -20.95 -10.86 1.75
C THR A 58 -20.22 -10.08 0.67
N TRP A 59 -19.01 -9.64 0.96
CA TRP A 59 -18.21 -8.79 0.09
C TRP A 59 -16.99 -9.53 -0.42
N LYS A 60 -16.78 -9.49 -1.74
CA LYS A 60 -15.52 -9.93 -2.33
C LYS A 60 -14.47 -8.85 -2.12
N PHE A 61 -13.34 -9.24 -1.56
CA PHE A 61 -12.17 -8.39 -1.39
C PHE A 61 -11.05 -8.86 -2.32
N GLY A 62 -10.92 -8.21 -3.48
CA GLY A 62 -9.85 -8.47 -4.43
C GLY A 62 -8.54 -7.80 -4.01
N ALA A 63 -7.49 -8.56 -3.75
CA ALA A 63 -6.19 -8.01 -3.35
C ALA A 63 -5.13 -8.34 -4.41
N SER A 64 -4.66 -7.30 -5.11
CA SER A 64 -3.66 -7.47 -6.17
C SER A 64 -2.30 -7.85 -5.58
N GLY A 65 -1.71 -8.93 -6.08
CA GLY A 65 -0.40 -9.42 -5.70
C GLY A 65 -0.30 -10.03 -4.31
N PHE A 66 -1.21 -9.72 -3.37
CA PHE A 66 -1.10 -10.15 -1.98
C PHE A 66 -1.66 -11.53 -1.69
N ASN A 67 -1.00 -12.24 -0.79
CA ASN A 67 -1.45 -13.44 -0.13
C ASN A 67 -0.91 -13.48 1.30
N GLU A 68 -1.33 -14.48 2.07
CA GLU A 68 -0.91 -14.65 3.47
C GLU A 68 0.61 -14.63 3.68
N SER A 69 1.39 -15.12 2.69
CA SER A 69 2.85 -15.21 2.81
C SER A 69 3.49 -13.84 2.62
N ASN A 70 3.19 -13.15 1.54
CA ASN A 70 3.83 -11.86 1.26
C ASN A 70 3.25 -10.71 2.10
N LEU A 71 2.08 -10.87 2.71
CA LEU A 71 1.59 -9.99 3.78
C LEU A 71 2.37 -10.15 5.10
N LYS A 72 3.20 -11.19 5.24
CA LYS A 72 4.20 -11.25 6.32
C LYS A 72 5.41 -10.37 6.01
N ILE A 73 5.63 -10.01 4.75
CA ILE A 73 6.69 -9.11 4.29
C ILE A 73 6.19 -7.67 4.31
N GLN A 74 5.21 -7.33 3.47
CA GLN A 74 4.61 -5.99 3.45
C GLN A 74 3.33 -6.00 4.29
N LYS A 75 3.41 -5.43 5.49
CA LYS A 75 2.31 -5.39 6.48
C LYS A 75 1.25 -4.37 6.07
N SER A 76 0.53 -4.64 4.99
CA SER A 76 -0.40 -3.69 4.36
C SER A 76 -1.85 -3.78 4.83
N GLY A 77 -2.17 -4.62 5.82
CA GLY A 77 -3.39 -4.53 6.64
C GLY A 77 -4.65 -5.21 6.11
N GLN A 78 -4.64 -5.80 4.91
CA GLN A 78 -5.83 -6.37 4.27
C GLN A 78 -6.48 -7.50 5.09
N LEU A 79 -5.68 -8.49 5.52
CA LEU A 79 -6.18 -9.58 6.36
C LEU A 79 -6.59 -9.10 7.75
N PHE A 80 -5.93 -8.06 8.28
CA PHE A 80 -6.33 -7.45 9.54
C PHE A 80 -7.70 -6.79 9.42
N PHE A 81 -7.92 -5.98 8.37
CA PHE A 81 -9.21 -5.35 8.10
C PHE A 81 -10.33 -6.39 7.92
N ALA A 82 -10.08 -7.41 7.10
CA ALA A 82 -11.04 -8.49 6.87
C ALA A 82 -11.42 -9.19 8.19
N LYS A 83 -10.43 -9.41 9.07
CA LYS A 83 -10.65 -9.97 10.40
C LYS A 83 -11.48 -9.02 11.29
N ASP A 84 -11.03 -7.78 11.46
CA ASP A 84 -11.61 -6.79 12.38
C ASP A 84 -13.07 -6.47 12.03
N ILE A 85 -13.40 -6.26 10.75
CA ILE A 85 -14.77 -5.91 10.36
C ILE A 85 -15.76 -7.05 10.60
N GLU A 86 -15.33 -8.30 10.39
CA GLU A 86 -16.18 -9.45 10.68
C GLU A 86 -16.38 -9.65 12.20
N GLU A 87 -15.35 -9.41 13.03
CA GLU A 87 -15.48 -9.45 14.50
C GLU A 87 -16.42 -8.34 14.98
N ARG A 88 -16.18 -7.11 14.50
CA ARG A 88 -16.90 -5.90 14.92
C ARG A 88 -18.39 -5.92 14.57
N THR A 89 -18.77 -6.66 13.53
CA THR A 89 -20.15 -6.74 13.05
C THR A 89 -20.83 -8.05 13.44
N ASP A 90 -20.25 -8.86 14.34
CA ASP A 90 -20.72 -10.21 14.68
C ASP A 90 -20.96 -11.09 13.44
N GLY A 91 -20.22 -10.85 12.36
CA GLY A 91 -20.36 -11.52 11.06
C GLY A 91 -21.53 -11.08 10.19
N GLU A 92 -22.21 -9.95 10.48
CA GLU A 92 -23.23 -9.37 9.60
C GLU A 92 -22.62 -8.90 8.26
N ILE A 93 -21.39 -8.40 8.28
CA ILE A 93 -20.53 -8.26 7.10
C ILE A 93 -19.57 -9.44 7.08
N ARG A 94 -19.45 -10.11 5.93
CA ARG A 94 -18.47 -11.19 5.69
C ARG A 94 -17.57 -10.84 4.53
N ILE A 95 -16.28 -11.14 4.64
CA ILE A 95 -15.27 -10.84 3.63
C ILE A 95 -14.77 -12.14 3.00
N GLU A 96 -14.95 -12.24 1.69
CA GLU A 96 -14.28 -13.23 0.86
C GLU A 96 -12.98 -12.62 0.32
N PHE A 97 -11.85 -12.86 1.01
CA PHE A 97 -10.55 -12.37 0.58
C PHE A 97 -10.01 -13.20 -0.59
N ILE A 98 -9.82 -12.56 -1.74
CA ILE A 98 -9.37 -13.17 -2.99
C ILE A 98 -8.07 -12.47 -3.42
N GLY A 99 -6.94 -13.05 -3.02
CA GLY A 99 -5.60 -12.52 -3.28
C GLY A 99 -4.94 -13.04 -4.55
N SER A 100 -3.62 -12.86 -4.65
CA SER A 100 -2.75 -13.41 -5.71
C SER A 100 -3.22 -13.10 -7.13
N ASN A 101 -3.78 -11.91 -7.35
CA ASN A 101 -4.34 -11.49 -8.65
C ASN A 101 -5.49 -12.36 -9.18
N GLN A 102 -6.10 -13.22 -8.36
CA GLN A 102 -7.08 -14.21 -8.85
C GLN A 102 -8.35 -13.57 -9.42
N ILE A 103 -8.82 -12.48 -8.82
CA ILE A 103 -10.02 -11.76 -9.28
C ILE A 103 -9.71 -10.42 -9.92
N CYS A 104 -8.61 -9.76 -9.54
CA CYS A 104 -8.16 -8.50 -10.11
C CYS A 104 -6.66 -8.28 -9.83
N GLY A 105 -5.97 -7.58 -10.72
CA GLY A 105 -4.58 -7.15 -10.60
C GLY A 105 -4.44 -5.64 -10.39
N GLN A 106 -3.19 -5.17 -10.41
CA GLN A 106 -2.85 -3.82 -9.95
C GLN A 106 -3.57 -2.72 -10.78
N LEU A 107 -3.77 -2.97 -12.08
CA LEU A 107 -4.33 -2.01 -13.03
C LEU A 107 -5.87 -2.01 -13.07
N ASP A 108 -6.52 -3.14 -12.78
CA ASP A 108 -7.97 -3.32 -13.02
C ASP A 108 -8.81 -3.52 -11.73
N CYS A 109 -8.18 -3.68 -10.56
CA CYS A 109 -8.93 -3.82 -9.29
C CYS A 109 -9.91 -2.67 -9.03
N VAL A 110 -9.47 -1.41 -9.19
CA VAL A 110 -10.35 -0.24 -9.00
C VAL A 110 -11.52 -0.24 -9.98
N GLN A 111 -11.29 -0.65 -11.24
CA GLN A 111 -12.32 -0.73 -12.27
C GLN A 111 -13.34 -1.82 -11.93
N LYS A 112 -12.87 -2.99 -11.48
CA LYS A 112 -13.72 -4.09 -11.02
C LYS A 112 -14.55 -3.70 -9.80
N THR A 113 -14.05 -2.83 -8.93
CA THR A 113 -14.84 -2.24 -7.85
C THR A 113 -15.90 -1.28 -8.34
N GLN A 114 -15.57 -0.39 -9.28
CA GLN A 114 -16.53 0.51 -9.91
C GLN A 114 -17.65 -0.25 -10.63
N GLN A 115 -17.34 -1.42 -11.20
CA GLN A 115 -18.30 -2.32 -11.86
C GLN A 115 -19.08 -3.22 -10.88
N GLY A 116 -18.76 -3.20 -9.58
CA GLY A 116 -19.39 -4.05 -8.57
C GLY A 116 -18.98 -5.53 -8.59
N ILE A 117 -17.94 -5.91 -9.34
CA ILE A 117 -17.40 -7.27 -9.39
C ILE A 117 -16.78 -7.66 -8.04
N VAL A 118 -16.06 -6.72 -7.42
CA VAL A 118 -15.58 -6.81 -6.03
C VAL A 118 -16.03 -5.59 -5.25
N GLN A 119 -16.41 -5.77 -3.98
CA GLN A 119 -16.91 -4.67 -3.16
C GLN A 119 -15.76 -3.89 -2.52
N VAL A 120 -14.68 -4.60 -2.17
CA VAL A 120 -13.45 -4.05 -1.59
C VAL A 120 -12.29 -4.46 -2.49
N TYR A 121 -11.29 -3.59 -2.63
CA TYR A 121 -10.07 -3.93 -3.35
C TYR A 121 -8.82 -3.36 -2.69
N SER A 122 -7.68 -3.97 -3.00
CA SER A 122 -6.36 -3.44 -2.68
C SER A 122 -5.47 -3.46 -3.92
N ALA A 123 -4.88 -2.29 -4.20
CA ALA A 123 -3.92 -2.05 -5.26
C ALA A 123 -3.12 -0.77 -4.90
N SER A 124 -2.03 -0.49 -5.61
CA SER A 124 -1.34 0.78 -5.42
C SER A 124 -2.16 1.92 -6.00
N THR A 125 -2.09 3.10 -5.37
CA THR A 125 -2.77 4.30 -5.88
C THR A 125 -2.28 4.66 -7.28
N GLN A 126 -0.98 4.49 -7.55
CA GLN A 126 -0.36 4.78 -8.85
C GLN A 126 -0.86 3.86 -9.97
N ASN A 127 -1.01 2.56 -9.73
CA ASN A 127 -1.56 1.66 -10.74
C ASN A 127 -3.08 1.88 -10.90
N SER A 128 -3.78 2.23 -9.82
CA SER A 128 -5.22 2.56 -9.86
C SER A 128 -5.50 3.86 -10.61
N ALA A 129 -4.53 4.76 -10.72
CA ALA A 129 -4.67 6.07 -11.35
C ALA A 129 -5.06 6.03 -12.84
N GLY A 130 -4.87 4.89 -13.52
CA GLY A 130 -5.36 4.71 -14.90
C GLY A 130 -6.89 4.70 -15.00
N ASN A 131 -7.57 4.13 -13.98
CA ASN A 131 -9.02 3.95 -13.93
C ASN A 131 -9.71 4.87 -12.91
N ALA A 132 -8.97 5.39 -11.93
CA ALA A 132 -9.38 6.47 -11.04
C ALA A 132 -8.33 7.61 -11.03
N PRO A 133 -8.27 8.43 -12.09
CA PRO A 133 -7.24 9.47 -12.27
C PRO A 133 -7.03 10.46 -11.13
N TYR A 134 -8.02 10.68 -10.25
CA TYR A 134 -7.85 11.56 -9.09
C TYR A 134 -6.76 11.06 -8.12
N TYR A 135 -6.39 9.77 -8.12
CA TYR A 135 -5.27 9.26 -7.32
C TYR A 135 -3.94 9.96 -7.59
N ASN A 136 -3.74 10.52 -8.79
CA ASN A 136 -2.53 11.31 -9.10
C ASN A 136 -2.34 12.50 -8.13
N VAL A 137 -3.37 12.94 -7.39
CA VAL A 137 -3.23 14.03 -6.41
C VAL A 137 -2.16 13.76 -5.34
N LEU A 138 -1.79 12.49 -5.11
CA LEU A 138 -0.75 12.09 -4.18
C LEU A 138 0.65 11.96 -4.81
N ASP A 139 0.75 11.99 -6.14
CA ASP A 139 1.96 11.61 -6.91
C ASP A 139 2.83 12.79 -7.35
N PHE A 140 2.52 14.01 -6.88
CA PHE A 140 3.42 15.14 -7.10
C PHE A 140 4.79 14.84 -6.48
N ALA A 141 5.85 15.15 -7.23
CA ALA A 141 7.21 14.89 -6.79
C ALA A 141 7.52 15.63 -5.48
N TYR A 142 8.07 14.90 -4.52
CA TYR A 142 8.41 15.40 -3.17
C TYR A 142 7.24 16.04 -2.40
N MET A 143 6.00 15.62 -2.70
CA MET A 143 4.81 16.04 -1.94
C MET A 143 4.95 15.75 -0.44
N PHE A 144 5.39 14.53 -0.12
CA PHE A 144 5.55 14.05 1.25
C PHE A 144 7.04 13.94 1.62
N PRO A 145 7.53 14.74 2.58
CA PRO A 145 8.92 14.69 3.01
C PRO A 145 9.34 13.35 3.63
N THR A 146 8.43 12.69 4.35
CA THR A 146 8.71 11.45 5.10
C THR A 146 7.53 10.49 5.12
N ARG A 147 7.76 9.23 5.50
CA ARG A 147 6.66 8.29 5.79
C ARG A 147 5.74 8.80 6.91
N ALA A 148 6.29 9.48 7.93
CA ALA A 148 5.50 10.10 8.99
C ALA A 148 4.55 11.16 8.44
N SER A 149 5.01 12.02 7.52
CA SER A 149 4.14 13.02 6.87
C SER A 149 2.98 12.40 6.09
N GLN A 150 3.18 11.23 5.47
CA GLN A 150 2.11 10.49 4.80
C GLN A 150 1.08 9.98 5.80
N TYR A 151 1.50 9.30 6.86
CA TYR A 151 0.59 8.85 7.91
C TYR A 151 -0.20 10.03 8.50
N HIS A 152 0.47 11.15 8.81
CA HIS A 152 -0.18 12.35 9.33
C HIS A 152 -1.27 12.87 8.39
N PHE A 153 -0.97 12.93 7.09
CA PHE A 153 -1.96 13.28 6.07
C PHE A 153 -3.15 12.32 6.05
N PHE A 154 -2.91 11.01 6.02
CA PHE A 154 -3.99 10.01 5.95
C PHE A 154 -4.87 9.98 7.22
N TYR A 155 -4.32 10.35 8.38
CA TYR A 155 -5.07 10.54 9.62
C TYR A 155 -5.75 11.91 9.73
N SER A 156 -5.26 12.92 9.00
CA SER A 156 -5.78 14.28 9.11
C SER A 156 -7.21 14.38 8.59
N PRO A 157 -8.17 14.91 9.37
CA PRO A 157 -9.51 15.21 8.85
C PRO A 157 -9.51 16.18 7.66
N LYS A 158 -8.47 17.03 7.54
CA LYS A 158 -8.29 17.93 6.39
C LYS A 158 -8.16 17.17 5.07
N SER A 159 -7.67 15.92 5.10
CA SER A 159 -7.55 15.07 3.91
C SER A 159 -8.92 14.67 3.31
N MET A 160 -10.02 14.78 4.05
CA MET A 160 -11.36 14.49 3.53
C MET A 160 -11.66 15.35 2.30
N LYS A 161 -11.54 16.66 2.43
CA LYS A 161 -11.90 17.62 1.38
C LYS A 161 -10.98 17.59 0.16
N VAL A 162 -9.69 17.31 0.36
CA VAL A 162 -8.69 17.37 -0.73
C VAL A 162 -8.41 16.03 -1.37
N PHE A 163 -8.75 14.92 -0.72
CA PHE A 163 -8.43 13.59 -1.22
C PHE A 163 -9.64 12.66 -1.29
N ARG A 164 -10.30 12.41 -0.15
CA ARG A 164 -11.33 11.36 -0.08
C ARG A 164 -12.65 11.76 -0.74
N GLU A 165 -13.16 12.97 -0.47
CA GLU A 165 -14.42 13.46 -1.03
C GLU A 165 -14.38 13.57 -2.57
N PRO A 166 -13.34 14.16 -3.20
CA PRO A 166 -13.30 14.22 -4.67
C PRO A 166 -13.14 12.83 -5.30
N LEU A 167 -12.40 11.92 -4.65
CA LEU A 167 -12.28 10.52 -5.08
C LEU A 167 -13.64 9.80 -5.04
N GLU A 168 -14.40 9.96 -3.96
CA GLU A 168 -15.75 9.40 -3.81
C GLU A 168 -16.71 9.97 -4.87
N GLN A 169 -16.75 11.29 -5.03
CA GLN A 169 -17.66 11.97 -5.95
C GLN A 169 -17.41 11.55 -7.41
N ARG A 170 -16.15 11.50 -7.83
CA ARG A 170 -15.74 11.30 -9.23
C ARG A 170 -15.61 9.85 -9.63
N HIS A 171 -15.06 9.05 -8.73
CA HIS A 171 -14.66 7.67 -9.04
C HIS A 171 -15.52 6.65 -8.32
N LYS A 172 -16.44 7.07 -7.46
CA LYS A 172 -17.31 6.18 -6.65
C LYS A 172 -16.49 5.22 -5.79
N ILE A 173 -15.33 5.69 -5.31
CA ILE A 173 -14.42 4.92 -4.47
C ILE A 173 -14.32 5.57 -3.08
N LYS A 174 -14.62 4.80 -2.04
CA LYS A 174 -14.39 5.11 -0.63
C LYS A 174 -12.99 4.64 -0.23
N PHE A 175 -12.08 5.56 0.05
CA PHE A 175 -10.74 5.20 0.52
C PHE A 175 -10.76 4.81 2.01
N LEU A 176 -10.28 3.61 2.33
CA LEU A 176 -10.32 3.09 3.69
C LEU A 176 -8.99 3.33 4.41
N PHE A 177 -7.92 2.64 4.03
CA PHE A 177 -6.61 2.76 4.67
C PHE A 177 -5.49 2.44 3.68
N THR A 178 -4.25 2.71 4.07
CA THR A 178 -3.09 2.44 3.23
C THR A 178 -1.84 2.15 4.01
N HIS A 179 -0.99 1.36 3.38
CA HIS A 179 0.44 1.31 3.67
C HIS A 179 1.13 2.59 3.14
N CYS A 180 2.17 3.06 3.84
CA CYS A 180 2.93 4.25 3.48
C CYS A 180 4.43 3.95 3.39
N GLU A 181 5.00 4.14 2.21
CA GLU A 181 6.44 4.18 1.95
C GLU A 181 6.79 5.36 1.03
N LEU A 182 8.07 5.60 0.80
CA LEU A 182 8.52 6.56 -0.20
C LEU A 182 9.19 5.80 -1.33
N ARG A 183 8.98 6.29 -2.54
CA ARG A 183 9.43 5.58 -3.74
C ARG A 183 10.88 5.91 -4.05
N GLY A 184 11.54 4.94 -4.65
CA GLY A 184 12.92 4.96 -5.06
C GLY A 184 13.09 4.24 -6.39
N LEU A 185 14.33 3.87 -6.71
CA LEU A 185 14.65 3.11 -7.92
C LEU A 185 15.31 1.79 -7.56
N MET A 186 14.67 0.68 -7.93
CA MET A 186 15.16 -0.67 -7.70
C MET A 186 15.94 -1.12 -8.93
N LEU A 187 17.28 -1.05 -8.86
CA LEU A 187 18.18 -1.34 -9.98
C LEU A 187 18.43 -2.85 -10.13
N GLY A 188 18.37 -3.34 -11.36
CA GLY A 188 18.57 -4.76 -11.70
C GLY A 188 20.05 -5.19 -11.64
N LYS A 189 20.32 -6.48 -11.87
CA LYS A 189 21.68 -7.06 -11.79
C LYS A 189 22.72 -6.45 -12.74
N LYS A 190 22.33 -5.72 -13.79
CA LYS A 190 23.25 -4.92 -14.64
C LYS A 190 24.05 -3.87 -13.85
N TRP A 191 23.60 -3.53 -12.65
CA TRP A 191 24.23 -2.55 -11.76
C TRP A 191 25.00 -3.20 -10.59
N ALA A 192 25.18 -4.53 -10.61
CA ALA A 192 25.86 -5.26 -9.54
C ALA A 192 27.32 -4.84 -9.36
N ASP A 193 28.05 -4.71 -10.46
CA ASP A 193 29.49 -4.37 -10.48
C ASP A 193 29.76 -2.85 -10.51
N LYS A 194 28.70 -2.04 -10.59
CA LYS A 194 28.81 -0.58 -10.52
C LYS A 194 28.95 -0.12 -9.06
N PRO A 195 29.63 1.01 -8.81
CA PRO A 195 29.63 1.65 -7.49
C PRO A 195 28.22 1.88 -6.95
N THR A 196 28.11 2.01 -5.64
CA THR A 196 26.85 2.43 -5.01
C THR A 196 26.43 3.78 -5.57
N VAL A 197 25.20 3.89 -6.06
CA VAL A 197 24.64 5.13 -6.58
C VAL A 197 24.46 6.12 -5.44
N THR A 198 25.11 7.28 -5.49
CA THR A 198 25.02 8.29 -4.42
C THR A 198 24.54 9.67 -4.89
N LYS A 199 24.34 9.84 -6.20
CA LYS A 199 23.83 11.07 -6.82
C LYS A 199 22.92 10.80 -8.01
N ILE A 200 22.04 11.75 -8.32
CA ILE A 200 21.03 11.58 -9.38
C ILE A 200 21.64 11.43 -10.77
N GLU A 201 22.80 12.05 -11.03
CA GLU A 201 23.48 11.96 -12.33
C GLU A 201 23.95 10.53 -12.65
N ASP A 202 24.23 9.71 -11.63
CA ASP A 202 24.63 8.32 -11.84
C ASP A 202 23.50 7.50 -12.49
N LEU A 203 22.25 7.99 -12.41
CA LEU A 203 21.06 7.38 -12.99
C LEU A 203 20.68 7.99 -14.34
N ALA A 204 21.38 9.01 -14.83
CA ALA A 204 21.02 9.69 -16.07
C ALA A 204 20.95 8.71 -17.26
N GLY A 205 19.87 8.78 -18.03
CA GLY A 205 19.64 7.94 -19.20
C GLY A 205 19.20 6.50 -18.89
N THR A 206 19.07 6.10 -17.62
CA THR A 206 18.59 4.76 -17.28
C THR A 206 17.17 4.52 -17.76
N LYS A 207 16.94 3.35 -18.36
CA LYS A 207 15.63 2.89 -18.81
C LYS A 207 14.90 2.26 -17.63
N ASN A 208 13.92 2.95 -17.09
CA ASN A 208 13.28 2.54 -15.84
C ASN A 208 11.81 2.24 -16.04
N ARG A 209 11.32 1.14 -15.46
CA ARG A 209 9.88 0.93 -15.34
C ARG A 209 9.27 2.07 -14.52
N VAL A 210 8.20 2.68 -15.03
CA VAL A 210 7.34 3.62 -14.30
C VAL A 210 5.98 2.98 -14.04
N THR A 211 5.44 3.23 -12.85
CA THR A 211 4.09 2.79 -12.47
C THR A 211 3.03 3.54 -13.29
N GLY A 212 1.77 3.07 -13.33
CA GLY A 212 0.68 3.67 -14.13
C GLY A 212 0.41 5.18 -13.92
N THR A 213 1.02 5.79 -12.91
CA THR A 213 0.99 7.24 -12.64
C THR A 213 1.48 8.07 -13.84
N GLN A 214 0.84 9.23 -14.03
CA GLN A 214 1.24 10.20 -15.06
C GLN A 214 2.24 11.19 -14.49
N LEU A 215 2.04 11.61 -13.24
CA LEU A 215 2.92 12.54 -12.53
C LEU A 215 4.29 11.92 -12.26
N GLY A 216 4.33 10.61 -12.00
CA GLY A 216 5.61 9.91 -11.84
C GLY A 216 6.50 9.98 -13.08
N ARG A 217 5.91 9.98 -14.28
CA ARG A 217 6.65 10.09 -15.55
C ARG A 217 7.26 11.47 -15.72
N ILE A 218 6.50 12.52 -15.40
CA ILE A 218 6.97 13.92 -15.49
C ILE A 218 8.22 14.06 -14.63
N ALA A 219 8.17 13.64 -13.37
CA ALA A 219 9.34 13.76 -12.51
C ALA A 219 10.52 12.90 -12.95
N MET A 220 10.29 11.64 -13.37
CA MET A 220 11.40 10.82 -13.90
C MET A 220 12.06 11.45 -15.14
N GLN A 221 11.29 12.06 -16.04
CA GLN A 221 11.83 12.79 -17.19
C GLN A 221 12.63 14.02 -16.78
N LEU A 222 12.13 14.81 -15.82
CA LEU A 222 12.84 15.97 -15.27
C LEU A 222 14.14 15.57 -14.54
N LEU A 223 14.18 14.36 -13.99
CA LEU A 223 15.38 13.75 -13.40
C LEU A 223 16.34 13.15 -14.45
N ASN A 224 16.11 13.40 -15.74
CA ASN A 224 16.89 12.84 -16.86
C ASN A 224 16.90 11.30 -16.91
N LEU A 225 15.84 10.67 -16.43
CA LEU A 225 15.62 9.22 -16.56
C LEU A 225 14.74 8.94 -17.79
N ASN A 226 14.76 7.69 -18.26
CA ASN A 226 13.92 7.24 -19.37
C ASN A 226 12.80 6.31 -18.85
N PRO A 227 11.66 6.86 -18.38
CA PRO A 227 10.55 6.04 -17.86
C PRO A 227 9.83 5.28 -18.99
N VAL A 228 9.61 3.99 -18.77
CA VAL A 228 8.89 3.09 -19.67
C VAL A 228 7.72 2.46 -18.92
N PRO A 229 6.47 2.63 -19.40
CA PRO A 229 5.31 2.04 -18.73
C PRO A 229 5.35 0.52 -18.91
N ILE A 230 5.43 -0.21 -17.80
CA ILE A 230 5.40 -1.68 -17.76
C ILE A 230 4.49 -2.10 -16.60
N ALA A 231 3.63 -3.09 -16.85
CA ALA A 231 2.73 -3.63 -15.84
C ALA A 231 3.52 -4.19 -14.65
N TRP A 232 2.92 -4.20 -13.46
CA TRP A 232 3.60 -4.67 -12.26
C TRP A 232 4.03 -6.13 -12.40
N GLU A 233 3.14 -6.93 -12.99
CA GLU A 233 3.28 -8.36 -13.23
C GLU A 233 4.45 -8.69 -14.16
N GLU A 234 4.79 -7.79 -15.09
CA GLU A 234 5.89 -7.96 -16.06
C GLU A 234 7.22 -7.38 -15.56
N THR A 235 7.19 -6.60 -14.47
CA THR A 235 8.35 -5.82 -14.01
C THR A 235 9.49 -6.73 -13.55
N LEU A 236 9.17 -7.83 -12.85
CA LEU A 236 10.18 -8.78 -12.36
C LEU A 236 10.93 -9.45 -13.52
N ASP A 237 10.22 -9.89 -14.55
CA ASP A 237 10.84 -10.50 -15.72
C ASP A 237 11.60 -9.46 -16.56
N GLY A 238 11.09 -8.23 -16.66
CA GLY A 238 11.81 -7.11 -17.28
C GLY A 238 13.16 -6.82 -16.61
N LEU A 239 13.21 -6.83 -15.27
CA LEU A 239 14.44 -6.69 -14.50
C LEU A 239 15.37 -7.90 -14.70
N ARG A 240 14.82 -9.12 -14.62
CA ARG A 240 15.58 -10.37 -14.76
C ARG A 240 16.26 -10.49 -16.12
N GLN A 241 15.54 -10.15 -17.19
CA GLN A 241 16.04 -10.19 -18.57
C GLN A 241 16.92 -8.97 -18.90
N GLY A 242 16.96 -7.96 -18.02
CA GLY A 242 17.68 -6.71 -18.24
C GLY A 242 17.06 -5.85 -19.35
N LEU A 243 15.76 -5.99 -19.63
CA LEU A 243 15.03 -5.13 -20.57
C LEU A 243 14.87 -3.70 -20.06
N ILE A 244 14.97 -3.53 -18.74
CA ILE A 244 14.99 -2.28 -17.99
C ILE A 244 16.18 -2.29 -17.02
N ASP A 245 16.74 -1.12 -16.75
CA ASP A 245 17.82 -0.90 -15.79
C ASP A 245 17.32 -0.92 -14.34
N GLY A 246 16.12 -0.40 -14.12
CA GLY A 246 15.50 -0.36 -12.81
C GLY A 246 13.98 -0.24 -12.87
N ALA A 247 13.36 -0.33 -11.69
CA ALA A 247 11.94 -0.13 -11.52
C ALA A 247 11.68 0.91 -10.43
N GLU A 248 10.90 1.93 -10.79
CA GLU A 248 10.39 2.93 -9.88
C GLU A 248 9.36 2.26 -8.94
N THR A 249 9.71 2.08 -7.66
CA THR A 249 8.88 1.49 -6.60
C THR A 249 9.51 1.69 -5.22
N TRP A 250 8.90 1.15 -4.16
CA TRP A 250 9.42 1.17 -2.81
C TRP A 250 10.01 -0.20 -2.42
N MET A 251 10.87 -0.22 -1.41
CA MET A 251 11.65 -1.42 -1.05
C MET A 251 10.74 -2.54 -0.53
N GLY A 252 9.69 -2.22 0.23
CA GLY A 252 8.67 -3.20 0.64
C GLY A 252 7.97 -3.88 -0.54
N ALA A 253 7.67 -3.13 -1.61
CA ALA A 253 7.04 -3.66 -2.82
C ALA A 253 7.95 -4.63 -3.55
N ALA A 254 9.19 -4.23 -3.78
CA ALA A 254 10.20 -5.07 -4.39
C ALA A 254 10.38 -6.40 -3.61
N ALA A 255 10.35 -6.32 -2.28
CA ALA A 255 10.52 -7.47 -1.43
C ALA A 255 9.31 -8.43 -1.45
N TYR A 256 8.07 -7.92 -1.31
CA TYR A 256 6.88 -8.77 -1.33
C TYR A 256 6.67 -9.44 -2.69
N ALA A 257 7.06 -8.76 -3.77
CA ALA A 257 6.98 -9.26 -5.14
C ALA A 257 8.17 -10.15 -5.52
N ASN A 258 9.02 -10.52 -4.56
CA ASN A 258 10.16 -11.43 -4.76
C ASN A 258 11.18 -10.92 -5.78
N MET A 259 11.38 -9.60 -5.86
CA MET A 259 12.35 -8.98 -6.77
C MET A 259 13.78 -9.00 -6.21
N ALA A 260 13.98 -9.15 -4.90
CA ALA A 260 15.32 -9.11 -4.28
C ALA A 260 16.39 -9.97 -5.00
N PRO A 261 16.11 -11.22 -5.48
CA PRO A 261 17.10 -12.02 -6.22
C PRO A 261 17.59 -11.39 -7.53
N VAL A 262 16.81 -10.50 -8.14
CA VAL A 262 17.13 -9.84 -9.43
C VAL A 262 17.56 -8.39 -9.27
N LEU A 263 17.63 -7.88 -8.04
CA LEU A 263 18.09 -6.53 -7.73
C LEU A 263 19.58 -6.52 -7.35
N SER A 264 20.24 -5.40 -7.64
CA SER A 264 21.60 -5.11 -7.19
C SER A 264 21.64 -3.98 -6.16
N GLN A 265 20.88 -2.92 -6.41
CA GLN A 265 20.84 -1.74 -5.56
C GLN A 265 19.40 -1.24 -5.41
N ALA A 266 19.05 -0.74 -4.24
CA ALA A 266 17.80 -0.07 -3.96
C ALA A 266 18.10 1.40 -3.64
N VAL A 267 17.89 2.29 -4.61
CA VAL A 267 18.21 3.72 -4.49
C VAL A 267 17.03 4.46 -3.84
N ASN A 268 17.27 5.06 -2.69
CA ASN A 268 16.27 5.74 -1.88
C ASN A 268 16.13 7.22 -2.29
N LEU A 269 15.45 7.46 -3.42
CA LEU A 269 15.22 8.81 -3.96
C LEU A 269 14.17 9.62 -3.19
N GLN A 270 13.25 8.94 -2.50
CA GLN A 270 12.17 9.54 -1.69
C GLN A 270 11.23 10.49 -2.44
N PHE A 271 11.15 10.35 -3.76
CA PHE A 271 10.59 11.35 -4.67
C PHE A 271 9.07 11.25 -4.88
N PHE A 272 8.41 10.15 -4.50
CA PHE A 272 6.94 10.02 -4.53
C PHE A 272 6.40 9.32 -3.29
N CYS A 273 5.09 9.47 -3.05
CA CYS A 273 4.36 8.60 -2.14
C CYS A 273 4.32 7.17 -2.69
N GLY A 274 4.54 6.17 -1.84
CA GLY A 274 4.40 4.75 -2.15
C GLY A 274 3.27 4.19 -1.31
N THR A 275 2.09 4.01 -1.92
CA THR A 275 0.88 3.66 -1.17
C THR A 275 0.20 2.44 -1.76
N GLU A 276 0.22 1.33 -1.02
CA GLU A 276 -0.65 0.20 -1.25
C GLU A 276 -1.93 0.39 -0.41
N HIS A 277 -3.01 0.78 -1.09
CA HIS A 277 -4.24 1.15 -0.40
C HIS A 277 -5.26 0.04 -0.45
N THR A 278 -6.20 0.10 0.50
CA THR A 278 -7.46 -0.63 0.46
C THR A 278 -8.59 0.38 0.36
N ALA A 279 -9.52 0.13 -0.55
CA ALA A 279 -10.69 0.96 -0.77
C ALA A 279 -11.91 0.10 -1.14
N MET A 280 -13.09 0.70 -1.14
CA MET A 280 -14.32 0.02 -1.49
C MET A 280 -15.21 0.86 -2.39
N SER A 281 -16.24 0.24 -2.98
CA SER A 281 -17.28 0.96 -3.70
C SER A 281 -18.01 1.91 -2.75
N ALA A 282 -18.07 3.20 -3.11
CA ALA A 282 -18.80 4.20 -2.35
C ALA A 282 -20.30 3.86 -2.29
N SER A 283 -20.89 3.41 -3.41
CA SER A 283 -22.31 3.01 -3.41
C SER A 283 -22.60 1.79 -2.51
N VAL A 284 -21.64 0.86 -2.39
CA VAL A 284 -21.79 -0.27 -1.44
C VAL A 284 -21.74 0.26 0.00
N PHE A 285 -20.80 1.14 0.31
CA PHE A 285 -20.73 1.79 1.62
C PHE A 285 -22.01 2.59 1.93
N ASP A 286 -22.54 3.34 0.98
CA ASP A 286 -23.74 4.16 1.16
C ASP A 286 -25.03 3.30 1.30
N SER A 287 -25.01 2.06 0.81
CA SER A 287 -26.17 1.15 0.83
C SER A 287 -26.40 0.42 2.16
N ILE A 288 -25.39 0.37 3.04
CA ILE A 288 -25.50 -0.36 4.31
C ILE A 288 -26.00 0.57 5.44
N PRO A 289 -26.64 0.02 6.49
CA PRO A 289 -27.05 0.76 7.67
C PRO A 289 -25.90 1.54 8.34
N GLY A 290 -26.20 2.70 8.93
CA GLY A 290 -25.21 3.60 9.53
C GLY A 290 -24.32 2.94 10.59
N ASN A 291 -24.86 2.04 11.41
CA ASN A 291 -24.06 1.30 12.39
C ASN A 291 -23.00 0.38 11.73
N LEU A 292 -23.27 -0.13 10.52
CA LEU A 292 -22.31 -0.91 9.75
C LEU A 292 -21.34 -0.01 8.96
N GLN A 293 -21.78 1.18 8.53
CA GLN A 293 -20.87 2.20 7.99
C GLN A 293 -19.82 2.61 9.02
N ASP A 294 -20.26 2.88 10.26
CA ASP A 294 -19.37 3.18 11.38
C ASP A 294 -18.40 2.02 11.65
N ALA A 295 -18.88 0.77 11.60
CA ALA A 295 -18.02 -0.39 11.74
C ALA A 295 -16.94 -0.46 10.66
N VAL A 296 -17.28 -0.22 9.38
CA VAL A 296 -16.31 -0.16 8.28
C VAL A 296 -15.24 0.90 8.53
N MET A 297 -15.64 2.11 8.92
CA MET A 297 -14.71 3.21 9.14
C MET A 297 -13.80 2.96 10.35
N GLU A 298 -14.34 2.44 11.45
CA GLU A 298 -13.53 2.06 12.62
C GLU A 298 -12.57 0.91 12.29
N SER A 299 -12.99 -0.11 11.52
CA SER A 299 -12.10 -1.18 11.04
C SER A 299 -11.01 -0.66 10.11
N ALA A 300 -11.32 0.31 9.25
CA ALA A 300 -10.31 0.96 8.41
C ALA A 300 -9.28 1.72 9.26
N TYR A 301 -9.72 2.42 10.30
CA TYR A 301 -8.84 3.10 11.24
C TYR A 301 -7.94 2.15 12.02
N THR A 302 -8.49 1.07 12.59
CA THR A 302 -7.67 0.09 13.32
C THR A 302 -6.69 -0.61 12.38
N ALA A 303 -7.07 -0.87 11.13
CA ALA A 303 -6.15 -1.36 10.10
C ALA A 303 -5.03 -0.35 9.80
N GLN A 304 -5.33 0.95 9.68
CA GLN A 304 -4.33 2.00 9.46
C GLN A 304 -3.32 2.06 10.61
N VAL A 305 -3.79 1.98 11.87
CA VAL A 305 -2.95 1.94 13.08
C VAL A 305 -2.09 0.68 13.11
N HIS A 306 -2.68 -0.48 12.79
CA HIS A 306 -1.95 -1.75 12.71
C HIS A 306 -0.82 -1.68 11.68
N VAL A 307 -1.11 -1.16 10.48
CA VAL A 307 -0.14 -0.98 9.40
C VAL A 307 1.00 -0.07 9.85
N GLN A 308 0.69 1.11 10.40
CA GLN A 308 1.69 2.04 10.93
C GLN A 308 2.61 1.38 11.97
N GLY A 309 2.04 0.67 12.95
CA GLY A 309 2.80 0.05 14.03
C GLY A 309 3.68 -1.12 13.59
N CYS A 310 3.34 -1.78 12.47
CA CYS A 310 4.08 -2.96 12.01
C CYS A 310 5.09 -2.64 10.88
N GLN A 311 4.87 -1.57 10.11
CA GLN A 311 5.56 -1.37 8.84
C GLN A 311 7.05 -1.06 9.00
N GLU A 312 7.43 -0.17 9.92
CA GLU A 312 8.84 0.19 10.11
C GLU A 312 9.69 -1.02 10.52
N ALA A 313 9.16 -1.85 11.42
CA ALA A 313 9.82 -3.09 11.83
C ALA A 313 9.94 -4.09 10.66
N ALA A 314 8.92 -4.20 9.81
CA ALA A 314 8.98 -5.07 8.64
C ALA A 314 10.03 -4.59 7.62
N LEU A 315 10.13 -3.28 7.39
CA LEU A 315 11.14 -2.70 6.49
C LEU A 315 12.57 -2.97 6.98
N SER A 316 12.82 -2.74 8.26
CA SER A 316 14.14 -2.97 8.84
C SER A 316 14.46 -4.46 8.93
N ASN A 317 13.59 -5.25 9.56
CA ASN A 317 13.93 -6.59 10.05
C ASN A 317 13.56 -7.72 9.09
N ILE A 318 12.75 -7.45 8.07
CA ILE A 318 12.34 -8.45 7.07
C ILE A 318 12.90 -8.08 5.70
N VAL A 319 12.67 -6.85 5.25
CA VAL A 319 13.14 -6.38 3.94
C VAL A 319 14.65 -6.15 3.96
N GLY A 320 15.18 -5.49 4.98
CA GLY A 320 16.58 -5.04 5.01
C GLY A 320 16.77 -3.67 4.36
N ALA A 321 15.75 -2.82 4.45
CA ALA A 321 15.73 -1.44 3.94
C ALA A 321 16.57 -0.48 4.81
N THR A 322 17.76 -0.92 5.20
CA THR A 322 18.77 -0.18 5.98
C THR A 322 20.08 -0.18 5.21
N SER A 323 20.98 0.76 5.51
CA SER A 323 22.32 0.82 4.91
C SER A 323 23.38 0.77 6.02
N PRO A 324 24.13 -0.34 6.19
CA PRO A 324 23.97 -1.62 5.48
C PRO A 324 22.67 -2.34 5.87
N SER A 325 22.24 -3.31 5.04
CA SER A 325 21.09 -4.17 5.34
C SER A 325 21.37 -5.01 6.58
N LEU A 326 20.37 -5.19 7.45
CA LEU A 326 20.52 -6.03 8.63
C LEU A 326 20.74 -7.52 8.27
N PRO A 327 21.56 -8.26 9.02
CA PRO A 327 21.81 -9.68 8.74
C PRO A 327 20.53 -10.54 8.72
N GLY A 328 20.45 -11.46 7.76
CA GLY A 328 19.34 -12.40 7.62
C GLY A 328 18.06 -11.82 6.99
N THR A 329 18.04 -10.52 6.69
CA THR A 329 16.97 -9.89 5.91
C THR A 329 17.01 -10.33 4.44
N MET A 330 15.94 -10.05 3.69
CA MET A 330 15.93 -10.38 2.25
C MET A 330 17.03 -9.66 1.47
N PHE A 331 17.21 -8.36 1.69
CA PHE A 331 18.22 -7.59 0.96
C PHE A 331 19.64 -8.07 1.31
N ASP A 332 19.91 -8.39 2.57
CA ASP A 332 21.18 -9.01 2.99
C ASP A 332 21.40 -10.37 2.28
N LYS A 333 20.42 -11.28 2.35
CA LYS A 333 20.50 -12.61 1.73
C LYS A 333 20.76 -12.60 0.22
N PHE A 334 20.28 -11.58 -0.48
CA PHE A 334 20.43 -11.45 -1.94
C PHE A 334 21.47 -10.41 -2.37
N GLY A 335 22.18 -9.80 -1.41
CA GLY A 335 23.22 -8.80 -1.66
C GLY A 335 22.71 -7.51 -2.30
N VAL A 336 21.47 -7.10 -1.99
CA VAL A 336 20.90 -5.84 -2.48
C VAL A 336 21.46 -4.69 -1.64
N ARG A 337 22.19 -3.77 -2.27
CA ARG A 337 22.76 -2.60 -1.59
C ARG A 337 21.72 -1.49 -1.47
N VAL A 338 21.41 -1.06 -0.25
CA VAL A 338 20.59 0.14 -0.05
C VAL A 338 21.45 1.38 -0.27
N ALA A 339 21.07 2.20 -1.23
CA ALA A 339 21.77 3.39 -1.65
C ALA A 339 21.00 4.64 -1.17
N ASN A 340 21.55 5.34 -0.18
CA ASN A 340 20.95 6.57 0.36
C ASN A 340 21.67 7.79 -0.21
N PHE A 341 20.90 8.79 -0.64
CA PHE A 341 21.41 10.10 -1.01
C PHE A 341 21.63 10.96 0.24
N SER A 342 22.59 11.87 0.18
CA SER A 342 22.75 12.88 1.24
C SER A 342 21.57 13.86 1.24
N PRO A 343 21.33 14.59 2.34
CA PRO A 343 20.30 15.64 2.36
C PRO A 343 20.46 16.67 1.23
N GLU A 344 21.69 17.05 0.90
CA GLU A 344 22.00 18.01 -0.18
C GLU A 344 21.62 17.43 -1.54
N GLU A 345 21.92 16.15 -1.77
CA GLU A 345 21.62 15.49 -3.03
C GLU A 345 20.10 15.22 -3.18
N LEU A 346 19.40 14.88 -2.10
CA LEU A 346 17.93 14.82 -2.09
C LEU A 346 17.34 16.20 -2.40
N LYS A 347 17.88 17.27 -1.83
CA LYS A 347 17.40 18.64 -2.09
C LYS A 347 17.59 19.04 -3.55
N LYS A 348 18.75 18.72 -4.12
CA LYS A 348 19.03 18.92 -5.54
C LYS A 348 18.08 18.12 -6.43
N THR A 349 17.83 16.86 -6.08
CA THR A 349 16.86 16.00 -6.79
C THR A 349 15.44 16.59 -6.72
N GLU A 350 15.03 17.13 -5.57
CA GLU A 350 13.78 17.88 -5.41
C GLU A 350 13.73 19.12 -6.31
N GLN A 351 14.79 19.94 -6.35
CA GLN A 351 14.85 21.15 -7.18
C GLN A 351 14.75 20.85 -8.68
N MET A 352 15.19 19.67 -9.11
CA MET A 352 15.13 19.25 -10.50
C MET A 352 13.72 18.89 -10.96
N CYS A 353 12.81 18.46 -10.06
CA CYS A 353 11.53 17.91 -10.50
C CYS A 353 10.30 18.37 -9.72
N SER A 354 10.39 18.85 -8.48
CA SER A 354 9.18 19.14 -7.69
C SER A 354 8.39 20.34 -8.23
N PRO A 355 7.07 20.41 -7.96
CA PRO A 355 6.26 21.55 -8.38
C PRO A 355 6.67 22.89 -7.75
N GLU A 356 7.33 22.89 -6.58
CA GLU A 356 7.84 24.12 -5.95
C GLU A 356 8.94 24.78 -6.80
N PHE A 357 9.81 23.99 -7.40
CA PHE A 357 10.99 24.49 -8.13
C PHE A 357 10.83 24.45 -9.65
N GLN A 358 10.00 23.53 -10.15
CA GLN A 358 9.71 23.36 -11.57
C GLN A 358 8.19 23.39 -11.81
N PRO A 359 7.47 24.51 -11.59
CA PRO A 359 6.00 24.51 -11.60
C PRO A 359 5.40 24.19 -12.97
N LYS A 360 6.02 24.67 -14.06
CA LYS A 360 5.46 24.64 -15.41
C LYS A 360 5.08 23.24 -15.91
N PRO A 361 5.92 22.20 -15.78
CA PRO A 361 5.55 20.81 -16.11
C PRO A 361 4.29 20.27 -15.40
N TRP A 362 3.90 20.85 -14.26
CA TRP A 362 2.79 20.37 -13.43
C TRP A 362 1.50 21.16 -13.61
N GLU A 363 1.54 22.34 -14.25
CA GLU A 363 0.41 23.28 -14.34
C GLU A 363 -0.88 22.62 -14.83
N GLN A 364 -0.82 21.89 -15.95
CA GLN A 364 -2.00 21.22 -16.50
C GLN A 364 -2.61 20.20 -15.52
N TRP A 365 -1.77 19.47 -14.79
CA TRP A 365 -2.25 18.51 -13.79
C TRP A 365 -2.78 19.19 -12.54
N ARG A 366 -2.15 20.28 -12.09
CA ARG A 366 -2.64 21.10 -10.98
C ARG A 366 -4.02 21.67 -11.30
N GLU A 367 -4.19 22.32 -12.44
CA GLU A 367 -5.49 22.86 -12.88
C GLU A 367 -6.57 21.77 -12.93
N ARG A 368 -6.24 20.62 -13.54
CA ARG A 368 -7.18 19.50 -13.65
C ARG A 368 -7.60 18.95 -12.29
N LEU A 369 -6.65 18.70 -11.41
CA LEU A 369 -6.91 18.13 -10.07
C LEU A 369 -7.63 19.15 -9.18
N ASN A 370 -7.27 20.43 -9.24
CA ASN A 370 -7.95 21.52 -8.54
C ASN A 370 -9.41 21.62 -9.00
N GLY A 371 -9.66 21.66 -10.31
CA GLY A 371 -11.02 21.67 -10.86
C GLY A 371 -11.82 20.43 -10.45
N TRP A 372 -11.15 19.29 -10.28
CA TRP A 372 -11.78 18.09 -9.76
C TRP A 372 -12.16 18.15 -8.29
N ALA A 373 -11.48 18.97 -7.52
CA ALA A 373 -11.68 19.14 -6.08
C ALA A 373 -12.44 20.43 -5.73
N GLY A 374 -13.26 20.96 -6.64
CA GLY A 374 -14.06 22.16 -6.40
C GLY A 374 -13.30 23.49 -6.53
N GLY A 375 -12.15 23.49 -7.21
CA GLY A 375 -11.34 24.68 -7.49
C GLY A 375 -10.29 25.01 -6.43
N GLN A 376 -10.22 24.27 -5.32
CA GLN A 376 -9.18 24.45 -4.31
C GLN A 376 -7.80 24.03 -4.84
N ASP A 377 -6.73 24.67 -4.36
CA ASP A 377 -5.35 24.28 -4.68
C ASP A 377 -4.96 23.02 -3.90
N VAL A 378 -5.33 21.85 -4.41
CA VAL A 378 -5.12 20.57 -3.70
C VAL A 378 -3.65 20.29 -3.48
N TYR A 379 -2.78 20.71 -4.41
CA TYR A 379 -1.35 20.58 -4.25
C TYR A 379 -0.89 21.35 -3.00
N LYS A 380 -1.21 22.65 -2.92
CA LYS A 380 -0.75 23.49 -1.79
C LYS A 380 -1.31 22.99 -0.46
N VAL A 381 -2.59 22.60 -0.41
CA VAL A 381 -3.20 22.12 0.84
C VAL A 381 -2.57 20.80 1.30
N ILE A 382 -2.34 19.83 0.42
CA ILE A 382 -1.70 18.57 0.80
C ILE A 382 -0.23 18.82 1.19
N TYR A 383 0.47 19.68 0.44
CA TYR A 383 1.85 20.07 0.71
C TYR A 383 2.02 20.67 2.11
N ASP A 384 1.08 21.53 2.51
CA ASP A 384 1.04 22.16 3.84
C ASP A 384 0.75 21.13 4.93
N ILE A 385 -0.26 20.26 4.74
CA ILE A 385 -0.57 19.20 5.71
C ILE A 385 0.63 18.28 5.92
N ALA A 386 1.34 17.91 4.86
CA ALA A 386 2.52 17.05 4.93
C ALA A 386 3.70 17.69 5.69
N ARG A 387 3.63 18.98 6.02
CA ARG A 387 4.65 19.74 6.75
C ARG A 387 4.16 20.28 8.10
N GLU A 388 2.98 19.84 8.56
CA GLU A 388 2.46 20.21 9.88
C GLU A 388 3.19 19.54 11.05
N ILE A 389 3.93 18.46 10.78
CA ILE A 389 4.72 17.74 11.79
C ILE A 389 6.23 17.88 11.51
N PRO A 390 7.10 17.82 12.55
CA PRO A 390 8.54 17.86 12.37
C PRO A 390 9.05 16.79 11.40
N ALA A 391 10.02 17.14 10.55
CA ALA A 391 10.55 16.24 9.52
C ALA A 391 11.28 15.01 10.10
N ASP A 392 11.76 15.08 11.33
CA ASP A 392 12.43 13.99 12.08
C ASP A 392 11.44 13.12 12.88
N THR A 393 10.13 13.38 12.78
CA THR A 393 9.11 12.54 13.42
C THR A 393 9.20 11.11 12.91
N ASN A 394 9.39 10.14 13.82
CA ASN A 394 9.32 8.73 13.48
C ASN A 394 7.90 8.35 13.05
N ALA A 395 7.76 7.53 12.01
CA ALA A 395 6.45 7.11 11.50
C ALA A 395 5.57 6.43 12.56
N VAL A 396 6.16 5.68 13.49
CA VAL A 396 5.46 5.04 14.61
C VAL A 396 4.94 6.02 15.67
N ASN A 397 5.46 7.24 15.70
CA ASN A 397 5.09 8.28 16.68
C ASN A 397 4.02 9.25 16.14
N VAL A 398 3.54 9.06 14.91
CA VAL A 398 2.45 9.89 14.37
C VAL A 398 1.16 9.53 15.09
N ASP A 399 0.52 10.52 15.71
CA ASP A 399 -0.73 10.32 16.44
C ASP A 399 -1.87 9.88 15.50
N PRO A 400 -2.46 8.70 15.72
CA PRO A 400 -3.61 8.26 14.94
C PRO A 400 -4.82 9.13 15.19
N ARG A 401 -5.50 9.53 14.11
CA ARG A 401 -6.77 10.28 14.18
C ARG A 401 -7.80 9.66 13.26
N ARG A 402 -9.06 9.66 13.71
CA ARG A 402 -10.19 9.23 12.88
C ARG A 402 -10.49 10.32 11.87
N TRP A 403 -9.97 10.17 10.66
CA TRP A 403 -10.04 11.20 9.60
C TRP A 403 -11.46 11.59 9.20
N TRP A 404 -12.47 10.76 9.46
CA TRP A 404 -13.87 11.06 9.13
C TRP A 404 -14.64 11.76 10.26
N LYS A 405 -14.06 11.85 11.46
CA LYS A 405 -14.65 12.61 12.57
C LYS A 405 -14.08 14.02 12.52
N SER A 406 -14.93 15.03 12.71
CA SER A 406 -14.48 16.42 12.84
C SER A 406 -13.44 16.50 13.97
N ALA A 407 -12.37 17.26 13.72
CA ALA A 407 -11.34 17.54 14.72
C ALA A 407 -11.91 18.27 15.94
#